data_AF-W9V4N6-F1
#
_entry.id   AF-W9V4N6-F1
#
_cell.length_a   1.000
_cell.length_b   1.000
_cell.length_c   1.000
_cell.angle_alpha   90.00
_cell.angle_beta   90.00
_cell.angle_gamma   90.00
#
_symmetry.space_group_name_H-M   'P 1'
#
loop_
_entity.id
_entity.type
_entity.pdbx_description
1 polymer ?
#
loop_
_entity_poly.entity_id
_entity_poly.type
_entity_poly.pdbx_seq_one_letter_code
_entity_poly.pdbx_strand_id
1 'polypeptide(L)'
;MIEIRHRETGEILESIEAATLAGADLRDMRLNGADLSGRDLSGANLGSSDLVGACLAEACLADANLVGANLADADLRSADLTHARLGSDQPSRAAMLNGADLSDARLDGADLRGAEIRYAKLTSANLSHADMRGTDFHGSDLSHVVAIKALLIRANLRESNLCCADLREAHLNDANLFRASMHEADLTSLTKDGFTVINLANLEGADLRGARMRSISAQDTNFRHADLTDVDLTDAILGGAILHRADVTNADFSGVELASVTLEFANISKARNAVVPSYKQNLR
;
A
#
# COMPACT_ATOMS: atom_id res chain seq x y z
N MET A 1 -5.92 28.70 25.71
CA MET A 1 -5.08 29.06 24.54
C MET A 1 -4.03 27.98 24.41
N ILE A 2 -3.97 27.37 23.24
CA ILE A 2 -2.98 26.35 22.89
C ILE A 2 -2.01 27.01 21.92
N GLU A 3 -0.73 26.98 22.24
CA GLU A 3 0.32 27.46 21.35
C GLU A 3 0.88 26.27 20.57
N ILE A 4 0.82 26.34 19.25
CA ILE A 4 1.51 25.40 18.37
C ILE A 4 2.88 25.99 18.08
N ARG A 5 3.93 25.25 18.40
CA ARG A 5 5.32 25.73 18.34
C ARG A 5 6.11 24.95 17.32
N HIS A 6 7.11 25.57 16.72
CA HIS A 6 8.06 24.87 15.86
C HIS A 6 8.95 23.95 16.70
N ARG A 7 9.12 22.70 16.28
CA ARG A 7 9.81 21.62 17.01
C ARG A 7 11.29 21.90 17.31
N GLU A 8 11.96 22.64 16.44
CA GLU A 8 13.39 22.97 16.60
C GLU A 8 13.65 24.33 17.27
N THR A 9 12.95 25.39 16.85
CA THR A 9 13.20 26.77 17.31
C THR A 9 12.39 27.12 18.54
N GLY A 10 11.29 26.41 18.82
CA GLY A 10 10.34 26.71 19.90
C GLY A 10 9.48 27.96 19.63
N GLU A 11 9.62 28.59 18.47
CA GLU A 11 8.81 29.75 18.06
C GLU A 11 7.34 29.38 17.98
N ILE A 12 6.46 30.29 18.41
CA ILE A 12 5.02 30.11 18.27
C ILE A 12 4.67 30.31 16.80
N LEU A 13 4.19 29.25 16.16
CA LEU A 13 3.67 29.30 14.80
C LEU A 13 2.26 29.85 14.79
N GLU A 14 1.41 29.32 15.68
CA GLU A 14 0.01 29.71 15.82
C GLU A 14 -0.46 29.64 17.29
N SER A 15 -1.45 30.47 17.63
CA SER A 15 -2.10 30.46 18.95
C SER A 15 -3.60 30.26 18.79
N ILE A 16 -4.10 29.11 19.26
CA ILE A 16 -5.51 28.72 19.12
C ILE A 16 -6.23 29.02 20.42
N GLU A 17 -7.29 29.82 20.35
CA GLU A 17 -8.18 30.08 21.49
C GLU A 17 -9.16 28.91 21.71
N ALA A 18 -8.62 27.76 22.07
CA ALA A 18 -9.38 26.57 22.42
C ALA A 18 -8.82 25.89 23.68
N ALA A 19 -9.63 24.99 24.24
CA ALA A 19 -9.22 24.10 25.34
C ALA A 19 -8.56 22.80 24.84
N THR A 20 -8.82 22.43 23.58
CA THR A 20 -8.27 21.25 22.90
C THR A 20 -8.11 21.53 21.40
N LEU A 21 -7.31 20.71 20.71
CA LEU A 21 -7.23 20.71 19.24
C LEU A 21 -8.18 19.69 18.59
N ALA A 22 -8.84 18.84 19.38
CA ALA A 22 -9.87 17.93 18.89
C ALA A 22 -11.02 18.74 18.25
N GLY A 23 -11.38 18.39 17.02
CA GLY A 23 -12.38 19.08 16.22
C GLY A 23 -12.01 20.52 15.82
N ALA A 24 -10.77 20.97 16.06
CA ALA A 24 -10.36 22.33 15.74
C ALA A 24 -10.31 22.57 14.23
N ASP A 25 -10.62 23.79 13.81
CA ASP A 25 -10.45 24.25 12.44
C ASP A 25 -9.04 24.81 12.27
N LEU A 26 -8.18 24.05 11.60
CA LEU A 26 -6.76 24.34 11.34
C LEU A 26 -6.49 24.40 9.82
N ARG A 27 -7.54 24.62 9.02
CA ARG A 27 -7.42 24.69 7.56
C ARG A 27 -6.50 25.83 7.13
N ASP A 28 -5.77 25.59 6.04
CA ASP A 28 -4.90 26.57 5.37
C ASP A 28 -3.80 27.17 6.28
N MET A 29 -3.58 26.60 7.48
CA MET A 29 -2.58 27.07 8.43
C MET A 29 -1.17 26.71 7.98
N ARG A 30 -0.19 27.55 8.36
CA ARG A 30 1.24 27.30 8.14
C ARG A 30 1.86 26.70 9.39
N LEU A 31 1.93 25.38 9.43
CA LEU A 31 2.39 24.56 10.55
C LEU A 31 3.67 23.78 10.19
N ASN A 32 4.49 24.33 9.30
CA ASN A 32 5.78 23.77 8.92
C ASN A 32 6.65 23.57 10.16
N GLY A 33 7.15 22.35 10.35
CA GLY A 33 7.96 21.97 11.51
C GLY A 33 7.21 22.06 12.84
N ALA A 34 5.88 22.16 12.86
CA ALA A 34 5.11 22.21 14.10
C ALA A 34 5.33 20.98 14.98
N ASP A 35 5.43 21.18 16.29
CA ASP A 35 5.37 20.12 17.28
C ASP A 35 3.93 19.91 17.74
N LEU A 36 3.32 18.85 17.19
CA LEU A 36 2.00 18.35 17.48
C LEU A 36 2.08 16.92 18.05
N SER A 37 3.24 16.51 18.56
CA SER A 37 3.45 15.17 19.09
C SER A 37 2.52 14.86 20.26
N GLY A 38 1.92 13.66 20.23
CA GLY A 38 0.98 13.19 21.26
C GLY A 38 -0.30 14.02 21.42
N ARG A 39 -0.57 14.99 20.52
CA ARG A 39 -1.75 15.86 20.62
C ARG A 39 -3.00 15.14 20.17
N ASP A 40 -4.11 15.45 20.84
CA ASP A 40 -5.44 15.06 20.38
C ASP A 40 -5.93 16.06 19.31
N LEU A 41 -5.92 15.60 18.07
CA LEU A 41 -6.41 16.26 16.85
C LEU A 41 -7.60 15.48 16.26
N SER A 42 -8.29 14.67 17.07
CA SER A 42 -9.38 13.83 16.60
C SER A 42 -10.48 14.69 15.97
N GLY A 43 -10.89 14.36 14.74
CA GLY A 43 -11.87 15.13 13.97
C GLY A 43 -11.44 16.55 13.58
N ALA A 44 -10.18 16.94 13.80
CA ALA A 44 -9.69 18.26 13.42
C ALA A 44 -9.71 18.42 11.90
N ASN A 45 -9.90 19.67 11.45
CA ASN A 45 -9.88 20.00 10.04
C ASN A 45 -8.56 20.67 9.68
N LEU A 46 -7.64 19.89 9.11
CA LEU A 46 -6.31 20.27 8.64
C LEU A 46 -6.29 20.39 7.10
N GLY A 47 -7.45 20.56 6.46
CA GLY A 47 -7.55 20.64 5.01
C GLY A 47 -6.66 21.76 4.46
N SER A 48 -5.86 21.44 3.46
CA SER A 48 -4.93 22.37 2.81
C SER A 48 -3.89 23.05 3.73
N SER A 49 -3.71 22.58 4.97
CA SER A 49 -2.66 23.09 5.85
C SER A 49 -1.26 22.64 5.40
N ASP A 50 -0.26 23.45 5.68
CA ASP A 50 1.15 23.17 5.40
C ASP A 50 1.83 22.62 6.66
N LEU A 51 2.14 21.32 6.67
CA LEU A 51 2.68 20.54 7.79
C LEU A 51 4.04 19.91 7.43
N VAL A 52 4.78 20.51 6.49
CA VAL A 52 6.08 19.95 6.05
C VAL A 52 7.01 19.82 7.25
N GLY A 53 7.57 18.63 7.44
CA GLY A 53 8.49 18.34 8.54
C GLY A 53 7.88 18.43 9.94
N ALA A 54 6.55 18.56 10.07
CA ALA A 54 5.87 18.61 11.36
C ALA A 54 6.07 17.30 12.14
N CYS A 55 6.14 17.40 13.46
CA CYS A 55 6.17 16.27 14.37
C CYS A 55 4.74 15.97 14.83
N LEU A 56 4.15 14.90 14.30
CA LEU A 56 2.83 14.36 14.62
C LEU A 56 2.95 12.95 15.23
N ALA A 57 4.14 12.57 15.71
CA ALA A 57 4.38 11.28 16.34
C ALA A 57 3.40 11.07 17.51
N GLU A 58 2.78 9.89 17.56
CA GLU A 58 1.78 9.51 18.58
C GLU A 58 0.55 10.43 18.66
N ALA A 59 0.34 11.34 17.70
CA ALA A 59 -0.84 12.20 17.68
C ALA A 59 -2.11 11.40 17.35
N CYS A 60 -3.24 11.80 17.92
CA CYS A 60 -4.55 11.24 17.59
C CYS A 60 -5.20 12.09 16.50
N LEU A 61 -5.19 11.60 15.26
CA LEU A 61 -5.78 12.19 14.06
C LEU A 61 -7.01 11.40 13.59
N ALA A 62 -7.61 10.58 14.46
CA ALA A 62 -8.77 9.78 14.13
C ALA A 62 -9.89 10.68 13.60
N ASP A 63 -10.53 10.28 12.49
CA ASP A 63 -11.57 11.04 11.78
C ASP A 63 -11.15 12.45 11.29
N ALA A 64 -9.86 12.82 11.35
CA ALA A 64 -9.39 14.14 10.92
C ALA A 64 -9.52 14.33 9.40
N ASN A 65 -9.76 15.57 8.98
CA ASN A 65 -9.76 15.94 7.56
C ASN A 65 -8.41 16.55 7.17
N LEU A 66 -7.62 15.81 6.40
CA LEU A 66 -6.29 16.16 5.90
C LEU A 66 -6.29 16.34 4.37
N VAL A 67 -7.46 16.42 3.73
CA VAL A 67 -7.56 16.59 2.27
C VAL A 67 -6.79 17.82 1.82
N GLY A 68 -5.81 17.61 0.95
CA GLY A 68 -4.95 18.65 0.38
C GLY A 68 -3.87 19.16 1.34
N ALA A 69 -3.73 18.58 2.54
CA ALA A 69 -2.67 18.93 3.46
C ALA A 69 -1.29 18.50 2.90
N ASN A 70 -0.27 19.29 3.18
CA ASN A 70 1.11 18.99 2.83
C ASN A 70 1.86 18.46 4.06
N LEU A 71 2.00 17.14 4.15
CA LEU A 71 2.71 16.40 5.20
C LEU A 71 4.06 15.87 4.71
N ALA A 72 4.66 16.47 3.67
CA ALA A 72 5.96 16.03 3.19
C ALA A 72 6.98 16.03 4.34
N ASP A 73 7.77 14.94 4.44
CA ASP A 73 8.77 14.74 5.50
C ASP A 73 8.23 14.82 6.95
N ALA A 74 6.90 14.76 7.16
CA ALA A 74 6.32 14.78 8.49
C ALA A 74 6.60 13.47 9.24
N ASP A 75 6.78 13.57 10.57
CA ASP A 75 6.90 12.43 11.46
C ASP A 75 5.52 12.05 11.99
N LEU A 76 4.94 10.98 11.47
CA LEU A 76 3.63 10.42 11.82
C LEU A 76 3.77 9.05 12.52
N ARG A 77 4.96 8.76 13.08
CA ARG A 77 5.22 7.46 13.71
C ARG A 77 4.21 7.19 14.83
N SER A 78 3.61 6.01 14.79
CA SER A 78 2.59 5.58 15.76
C SER A 78 1.38 6.53 15.88
N ALA A 79 1.16 7.43 14.92
CA ALA A 79 -0.02 8.29 14.92
C ALA A 79 -1.30 7.49 14.64
N ASP A 80 -2.42 7.90 15.22
CA ASP A 80 -3.72 7.31 14.94
C ASP A 80 -4.46 8.11 13.86
N LEU A 81 -4.44 7.62 12.63
CA LEU A 81 -5.18 8.15 11.47
C LEU A 81 -6.38 7.28 11.12
N THR A 82 -6.92 6.51 12.08
CA THR A 82 -8.10 5.66 11.84
C THR A 82 -9.24 6.51 11.27
N HIS A 83 -9.80 6.09 10.13
CA HIS A 83 -10.85 6.82 9.39
C HIS A 83 -10.51 8.26 8.93
N ALA A 84 -9.24 8.67 9.01
CA ALA A 84 -8.83 9.98 8.55
C ALA A 84 -9.04 10.14 7.03
N ARG A 85 -9.32 11.36 6.60
CA ARG A 85 -9.56 11.72 5.20
C ARG A 85 -8.35 12.43 4.62
N LEU A 86 -7.52 11.71 3.88
CA LEU A 86 -6.34 12.24 3.17
C LEU A 86 -6.58 12.30 1.66
N GLY A 87 -7.46 11.43 1.17
CA GLY A 87 -7.69 11.18 -0.26
C GLY A 87 -8.70 12.09 -0.94
N SER A 88 -8.64 12.09 -2.27
CA SER A 88 -9.54 12.80 -3.16
C SER A 88 -9.54 12.13 -4.54
N ASP A 89 -10.69 12.06 -5.20
CA ASP A 89 -10.78 11.61 -6.60
C ASP A 89 -10.15 12.62 -7.59
N GLN A 90 -9.82 13.82 -7.10
CA GLN A 90 -9.01 14.83 -7.79
C GLN A 90 -7.59 14.79 -7.21
N PRO A 91 -6.58 14.28 -7.94
CA PRO A 91 -5.21 14.14 -7.44
C PRO A 91 -4.61 15.43 -6.90
N SER A 92 -4.91 16.58 -7.52
CA SER A 92 -4.44 17.90 -7.08
C SER A 92 -4.98 18.37 -5.72
N ARG A 93 -5.89 17.60 -5.11
CA ARG A 93 -6.49 17.87 -3.80
C ARG A 93 -6.23 16.77 -2.79
N ALA A 94 -5.53 15.71 -3.17
CA ALA A 94 -5.15 14.67 -2.20
C ALA A 94 -3.99 15.18 -1.33
N ALA A 95 -3.82 14.59 -0.16
CA ALA A 95 -2.72 14.92 0.72
C ALA A 95 -1.36 14.49 0.12
N MET A 96 -0.32 15.28 0.41
CA MET A 96 1.07 14.97 0.05
C MET A 96 1.80 14.48 1.29
N LEU A 97 2.32 13.26 1.27
CA LEU A 97 3.06 12.59 2.34
C LEU A 97 4.42 12.08 1.84
N ASN A 98 4.96 12.69 0.79
CA ASN A 98 6.24 12.29 0.21
C ASN A 98 7.34 12.37 1.30
N GLY A 99 8.08 11.28 1.49
CA GLY A 99 9.15 11.18 2.50
C GLY A 99 8.68 11.11 3.97
N ALA A 100 7.37 11.14 4.24
CA ALA A 100 6.85 11.06 5.61
C ALA A 100 7.17 9.71 6.28
N ASP A 101 7.25 9.73 7.61
CA ASP A 101 7.43 8.52 8.41
C ASP A 101 6.12 8.15 9.11
N LEU A 102 5.39 7.19 8.55
CA LEU A 102 4.18 6.59 9.10
C LEU A 102 4.44 5.21 9.73
N SER A 103 5.68 4.92 10.15
CA SER A 103 5.99 3.63 10.79
C SER A 103 5.08 3.39 12.00
N ASP A 104 4.51 2.18 12.08
CA ASP A 104 3.57 1.77 13.13
C ASP A 104 2.27 2.60 13.23
N ALA A 105 1.97 3.47 12.25
CA ALA A 105 0.75 4.28 12.27
C ALA A 105 -0.50 3.42 12.06
N ARG A 106 -1.62 3.87 12.65
CA ARG A 106 -2.94 3.25 12.45
C ARG A 106 -3.70 4.01 11.38
N LEU A 107 -3.96 3.40 10.24
CA LEU A 107 -4.72 3.97 9.11
C LEU A 107 -5.93 3.08 8.76
N ASP A 108 -6.46 2.33 9.74
CA ASP A 108 -7.59 1.43 9.52
C ASP A 108 -8.79 2.22 8.98
N GLY A 109 -9.31 1.79 7.83
CA GLY A 109 -10.43 2.45 7.15
C GLY A 109 -10.17 3.89 6.71
N ALA A 110 -8.92 4.35 6.62
CA ALA A 110 -8.60 5.70 6.14
C ALA A 110 -8.88 5.85 4.64
N ASP A 111 -9.24 7.06 4.21
CA ASP A 111 -9.36 7.43 2.80
C ASP A 111 -8.04 8.04 2.34
N LEU A 112 -7.30 7.32 1.49
CA LEU A 112 -5.99 7.68 0.93
C LEU A 112 -6.03 7.83 -0.59
N ARG A 113 -7.23 7.85 -1.20
CA ARG A 113 -7.40 7.89 -2.65
C ARG A 113 -6.59 8.99 -3.30
N GLY A 114 -5.76 8.64 -4.27
CA GLY A 114 -4.94 9.59 -5.02
C GLY A 114 -3.88 10.33 -4.20
N ALA A 115 -3.67 10.00 -2.92
CA ALA A 115 -2.64 10.62 -2.09
C ALA A 115 -1.23 10.34 -2.65
N GLU A 116 -0.32 11.28 -2.45
CA GLU A 116 1.08 11.14 -2.85
C GLU A 116 1.90 10.69 -1.65
N ILE A 117 2.34 9.44 -1.63
CA ILE A 117 3.03 8.82 -0.50
C ILE A 117 4.32 8.18 -1.01
N ARG A 118 5.10 8.93 -1.82
CA ARG A 118 6.34 8.43 -2.44
C ARG A 118 7.50 8.44 -1.45
N TYR A 119 8.34 7.41 -1.51
CA TYR A 119 9.53 7.26 -0.65
C TYR A 119 9.26 7.40 0.86
N ALA A 120 8.01 7.18 1.27
CA ALA A 120 7.60 7.25 2.66
C ALA A 120 7.92 5.94 3.38
N LYS A 121 8.01 5.99 4.70
CA LYS A 121 8.10 4.79 5.54
C LYS A 121 6.73 4.48 6.09
N LEU A 122 6.24 3.28 5.84
CA LEU A 122 4.99 2.74 6.37
C LEU A 122 5.25 1.39 7.06
N THR A 123 6.48 1.09 7.45
CA THR A 123 6.84 -0.19 8.06
C THR A 123 5.89 -0.51 9.22
N SER A 124 5.29 -1.70 9.19
CA SER A 124 4.32 -2.16 10.21
C SER A 124 3.05 -1.32 10.37
N ALA A 125 2.75 -0.38 9.47
CA ALA A 125 1.51 0.39 9.53
C ALA A 125 0.29 -0.50 9.31
N ASN A 126 -0.81 -0.18 9.97
CA ASN A 126 -2.10 -0.85 9.76
C ASN A 126 -2.94 -0.06 8.76
N LEU A 127 -3.05 -0.57 7.53
CA LEU A 127 -3.85 -0.05 6.42
C LEU A 127 -5.08 -0.93 6.14
N SER A 128 -5.51 -1.75 7.11
CA SER A 128 -6.68 -2.62 6.94
C SER A 128 -7.90 -1.79 6.57
N HIS A 129 -8.71 -2.28 5.64
CA HIS A 129 -9.90 -1.60 5.14
C HIS A 129 -9.69 -0.21 4.49
N ALA A 130 -8.45 0.26 4.35
CA ALA A 130 -8.16 1.57 3.80
C ALA A 130 -8.48 1.63 2.29
N ASP A 131 -8.92 2.80 1.85
CA ASP A 131 -9.15 3.09 0.44
C ASP A 131 -7.94 3.81 -0.16
N MET A 132 -7.08 3.05 -0.83
CA MET A 132 -5.83 3.50 -1.45
C MET A 132 -5.91 3.49 -2.98
N ARG A 133 -7.11 3.70 -3.55
CA ARG A 133 -7.29 3.70 -5.00
C ARG A 133 -6.52 4.85 -5.64
N GLY A 134 -5.66 4.53 -6.61
CA GLY A 134 -4.83 5.51 -7.31
C GLY A 134 -3.76 6.19 -6.45
N THR A 135 -3.51 5.73 -5.22
CA THR A 135 -2.46 6.27 -4.35
C THR A 135 -1.08 5.98 -4.95
N ASP A 136 -0.15 6.92 -4.79
CA ASP A 136 1.22 6.79 -5.29
C ASP A 136 2.19 6.43 -4.16
N PHE A 137 2.55 5.16 -4.07
CA PHE A 137 3.52 4.57 -3.14
C PHE A 137 4.90 4.32 -3.77
N HIS A 138 5.23 4.97 -4.88
CA HIS A 138 6.49 4.71 -5.57
C HIS A 138 7.70 4.82 -4.63
N GLY A 139 8.51 3.76 -4.57
CA GLY A 139 9.73 3.70 -3.77
C GLY A 139 9.52 3.68 -2.26
N SER A 140 8.29 3.53 -1.77
CA SER A 140 7.99 3.54 -0.33
C SER A 140 8.28 2.20 0.34
N ASP A 141 8.55 2.26 1.64
CA ASP A 141 8.72 1.07 2.47
C ASP A 141 7.41 0.69 3.16
N LEU A 142 6.73 -0.31 2.61
CA LEU A 142 5.52 -0.93 3.16
C LEU A 142 5.84 -2.33 3.74
N SER A 143 7.07 -2.58 4.18
CA SER A 143 7.40 -3.87 4.80
C SER A 143 6.54 -4.11 6.04
N HIS A 144 6.07 -5.35 6.21
CA HIS A 144 5.24 -5.76 7.34
C HIS A 144 3.91 -5.01 7.52
N VAL A 145 3.45 -4.22 6.53
CA VAL A 145 2.13 -3.58 6.63
C VAL A 145 1.01 -4.62 6.75
N VAL A 146 -0.04 -4.26 7.46
CA VAL A 146 -1.29 -5.00 7.49
C VAL A 146 -2.31 -4.25 6.65
N ALA A 147 -2.59 -4.74 5.44
CA ALA A 147 -3.50 -4.13 4.46
C ALA A 147 -4.64 -5.10 4.09
N ILE A 148 -5.15 -5.83 5.09
CA ILE A 148 -6.25 -6.78 4.93
C ILE A 148 -7.49 -6.04 4.42
N LYS A 149 -8.13 -6.57 3.37
CA LYS A 149 -9.34 -5.98 2.74
C LYS A 149 -9.16 -4.54 2.24
N ALA A 150 -7.93 -4.10 2.03
CA ALA A 150 -7.66 -2.76 1.51
C ALA A 150 -7.90 -2.67 -0.01
N LEU A 151 -8.20 -1.47 -0.49
CA LEU A 151 -8.40 -1.19 -1.92
C LEU A 151 -7.19 -0.49 -2.51
N LEU A 152 -6.38 -1.18 -3.30
CA LEU A 152 -5.21 -0.64 -4.01
C LEU A 152 -5.41 -0.58 -5.53
N ILE A 153 -6.66 -0.47 -5.99
CA ILE A 153 -6.98 -0.45 -7.42
C ILE A 153 -6.27 0.74 -8.07
N ARG A 154 -5.49 0.49 -9.13
CA ARG A 154 -4.65 1.49 -9.82
C ARG A 154 -3.59 2.18 -8.95
N ALA A 155 -3.28 1.64 -7.77
CA ALA A 155 -2.19 2.18 -6.96
C ALA A 155 -0.85 2.03 -7.69
N ASN A 156 0.02 3.03 -7.55
CA ASN A 156 1.39 2.97 -8.04
C ASN A 156 2.32 2.48 -6.93
N LEU A 157 2.76 1.22 -7.01
CA LEU A 157 3.61 0.54 -6.04
C LEU A 157 4.98 0.19 -6.66
N ARG A 158 5.37 0.88 -7.73
CA ARG A 158 6.64 0.64 -8.43
C ARG A 158 7.80 0.76 -7.46
N GLU A 159 8.69 -0.24 -7.48
CA GLU A 159 9.94 -0.24 -6.69
C GLU A 159 9.71 -0.06 -5.18
N SER A 160 8.49 -0.31 -4.70
CA SER A 160 8.16 -0.29 -3.28
C SER A 160 8.56 -1.60 -2.60
N ASN A 161 8.74 -1.55 -1.29
CA ASN A 161 9.00 -2.72 -0.46
C ASN A 161 7.72 -3.17 0.24
N LEU A 162 7.16 -4.31 -0.14
CA LEU A 162 6.02 -4.99 0.50
C LEU A 162 6.46 -6.34 1.08
N CYS A 163 7.74 -6.50 1.42
CA CYS A 163 8.25 -7.68 2.11
C CYS A 163 7.38 -8.00 3.33
N CYS A 164 6.95 -9.26 3.45
CA CYS A 164 6.15 -9.75 4.56
C CYS A 164 4.83 -8.98 4.81
N ALA A 165 4.34 -8.22 3.82
CA ALA A 165 3.06 -7.52 3.92
C ALA A 165 1.89 -8.51 3.98
N ASP A 166 0.89 -8.19 4.80
CA ASP A 166 -0.38 -8.92 4.85
C ASP A 166 -1.41 -8.23 3.97
N LEU A 167 -1.63 -8.78 2.78
CA LEU A 167 -2.52 -8.30 1.72
C LEU A 167 -3.73 -9.22 1.53
N ARG A 168 -4.07 -10.02 2.55
CA ARG A 168 -5.17 -10.97 2.46
C ARG A 168 -6.48 -10.25 2.16
N GLU A 169 -7.20 -10.74 1.16
CA GLU A 169 -8.47 -10.19 0.68
C GLU A 169 -8.37 -8.73 0.15
N ALA A 170 -7.16 -8.25 -0.17
CA ALA A 170 -6.97 -6.93 -0.77
C ALA A 170 -7.30 -6.93 -2.28
N HIS A 171 -7.65 -5.75 -2.81
CA HIS A 171 -7.97 -5.56 -4.22
C HIS A 171 -6.92 -4.69 -4.90
N LEU A 172 -6.07 -5.30 -5.73
CA LEU A 172 -4.96 -4.64 -6.44
C LEU A 172 -5.16 -4.63 -7.96
N ASN A 173 -6.42 -4.63 -8.43
CA ASN A 173 -6.69 -4.60 -9.87
C ASN A 173 -6.03 -3.40 -10.53
N ASP A 174 -5.36 -3.62 -11.67
CA ASP A 174 -4.71 -2.55 -12.46
C ASP A 174 -3.62 -1.79 -11.65
N ALA A 175 -3.14 -2.35 -10.53
CA ALA A 175 -2.06 -1.77 -9.74
C ALA A 175 -0.70 -1.98 -10.42
N ASN A 176 0.22 -1.03 -10.24
CA ASN A 176 1.55 -1.09 -10.82
C ASN A 176 2.59 -1.48 -9.77
N LEU A 177 2.97 -2.76 -9.75
CA LEU A 177 3.96 -3.36 -8.85
C LEU A 177 5.29 -3.67 -9.58
N PHE A 178 5.61 -2.94 -10.65
CA PHE A 178 6.85 -3.15 -11.39
C PHE A 178 8.05 -3.04 -10.45
N ARG A 179 8.87 -4.11 -10.42
CA ARG A 179 10.03 -4.24 -9.53
C ARG A 179 9.76 -4.03 -8.04
N ALA A 180 8.53 -4.23 -7.60
CA ALA A 180 8.23 -4.24 -6.16
C ALA A 180 8.87 -5.47 -5.50
N SER A 181 9.33 -5.30 -4.25
CA SER A 181 9.71 -6.43 -3.40
C SER A 181 8.46 -6.91 -2.67
N MET A 182 8.10 -8.18 -2.81
CA MET A 182 6.93 -8.81 -2.22
C MET A 182 7.27 -10.19 -1.64
N HIS A 183 8.56 -10.45 -1.36
CA HIS A 183 8.96 -11.74 -0.82
C HIS A 183 8.27 -11.98 0.53
N GLU A 184 7.80 -13.21 0.72
CA GLU A 184 7.01 -13.66 1.88
C GLU A 184 5.70 -12.88 2.15
N ALA A 185 5.24 -12.04 1.22
CA ALA A 185 3.94 -11.37 1.35
C ALA A 185 2.79 -12.39 1.34
N ASP A 186 1.71 -12.09 2.08
CA ASP A 186 0.52 -12.93 2.16
C ASP A 186 -0.64 -12.31 1.38
N LEU A 187 -0.96 -12.91 0.24
CA LEU A 187 -2.10 -12.56 -0.60
C LEU A 187 -3.18 -13.64 -0.53
N THR A 188 -3.10 -14.58 0.42
CA THR A 188 -4.03 -15.71 0.49
C THR A 188 -5.47 -15.24 0.58
N SER A 189 -6.34 -15.80 -0.26
CA SER A 189 -7.78 -15.64 -0.02
C SER A 189 -8.24 -16.55 1.13
N LEU A 190 -8.89 -15.98 2.14
CA LEU A 190 -9.26 -16.69 3.37
C LEU A 190 -10.64 -17.36 3.30
N THR A 191 -11.46 -17.02 2.31
CA THR A 191 -12.83 -17.53 2.22
C THR A 191 -13.12 -18.05 0.82
N LYS A 192 -14.11 -18.95 0.72
CA LYS A 192 -14.54 -19.55 -0.55
C LYS A 192 -15.12 -18.51 -1.52
N ASP A 193 -15.67 -17.42 -0.97
CA ASP A 193 -16.32 -16.33 -1.71
C ASP A 193 -15.50 -15.03 -1.71
N GLY A 194 -14.52 -14.90 -0.82
CA GLY A 194 -13.53 -13.83 -0.85
C GLY A 194 -12.42 -14.15 -1.84
N PHE A 195 -11.82 -13.11 -2.40
CA PHE A 195 -10.67 -13.25 -3.29
C PHE A 195 -9.75 -12.07 -3.07
N THR A 196 -8.46 -12.33 -2.86
CA THR A 196 -7.46 -11.32 -3.21
C THR A 196 -7.43 -11.25 -4.73
N VAL A 197 -7.65 -10.06 -5.29
CA VAL A 197 -7.75 -9.87 -6.74
C VAL A 197 -6.65 -8.94 -7.21
N ILE A 198 -5.83 -9.42 -8.14
CA ILE A 198 -4.70 -8.69 -8.74
C ILE A 198 -4.81 -8.66 -10.27
N ASN A 199 -6.04 -8.70 -10.79
CA ASN A 199 -6.30 -8.76 -12.22
C ASN A 199 -5.71 -7.52 -12.91
N LEU A 200 -5.11 -7.68 -14.08
CA LEU A 200 -4.46 -6.61 -14.85
C LEU A 200 -3.28 -5.93 -14.12
N ALA A 201 -2.89 -6.40 -12.95
CA ALA A 201 -1.77 -5.82 -12.22
C ALA A 201 -0.45 -6.03 -12.98
N ASN A 202 0.46 -5.07 -12.86
CA ASN A 202 1.78 -5.15 -13.44
C ASN A 202 2.82 -5.56 -12.40
N LEU A 203 3.21 -6.83 -12.37
CA LEU A 203 4.24 -7.40 -11.49
C LEU A 203 5.54 -7.67 -12.26
N GLU A 204 5.78 -6.97 -13.36
CA GLU A 204 7.00 -7.19 -14.15
C GLU A 204 8.26 -6.91 -13.33
N GLY A 205 9.15 -7.90 -13.27
CA GLY A 205 10.38 -7.85 -12.48
C GLY A 205 10.18 -7.80 -10.97
N ALA A 206 8.98 -8.06 -10.46
CA ALA A 206 8.72 -8.10 -9.02
C ALA A 206 9.38 -9.34 -8.38
N ASP A 207 9.84 -9.18 -7.14
CA ASP A 207 10.33 -10.28 -6.31
C ASP A 207 9.18 -10.81 -5.46
N LEU A 208 8.66 -12.00 -5.76
CA LEU A 208 7.55 -12.64 -5.04
C LEU A 208 8.03 -13.88 -4.28
N ARG A 209 9.34 -14.05 -4.04
CA ARG A 209 9.87 -15.29 -3.47
C ARG A 209 9.17 -15.68 -2.17
N GLY A 210 8.66 -16.91 -2.10
CA GLY A 210 7.94 -17.42 -0.93
C GLY A 210 6.60 -16.73 -0.63
N ALA A 211 6.09 -15.87 -1.52
CA ALA A 211 4.79 -15.24 -1.33
C ALA A 211 3.67 -16.30 -1.31
N ARG A 212 2.66 -16.05 -0.48
CA ARG A 212 1.49 -16.92 -0.35
C ARG A 212 0.37 -16.35 -1.21
N MET A 213 0.03 -17.04 -2.28
CA MET A 213 -0.89 -16.57 -3.33
C MET A 213 -1.98 -17.62 -3.61
N ARG A 214 -2.39 -18.35 -2.57
CA ARG A 214 -3.44 -19.37 -2.67
C ARG A 214 -4.79 -18.74 -2.96
N SER A 215 -5.51 -19.33 -3.91
CA SER A 215 -6.89 -18.99 -4.29
C SER A 215 -7.08 -17.53 -4.69
N ILE A 216 -6.05 -16.89 -5.26
CA ILE A 216 -6.16 -15.53 -5.79
C ILE A 216 -6.77 -15.52 -7.20
N SER A 217 -7.26 -14.35 -7.61
CA SER A 217 -7.52 -14.07 -9.03
C SER A 217 -6.42 -13.15 -9.57
N ALA A 218 -5.67 -13.62 -10.55
CA ALA A 218 -4.61 -12.89 -11.24
C ALA A 218 -4.79 -12.99 -12.76
N GLN A 219 -6.00 -12.66 -13.22
CA GLN A 219 -6.35 -12.68 -14.64
C GLN A 219 -5.66 -11.52 -15.36
N ASP A 220 -5.08 -11.81 -16.52
CA ASP A 220 -4.35 -10.85 -17.36
C ASP A 220 -3.23 -10.10 -16.62
N THR A 221 -2.73 -10.69 -15.53
CA THR A 221 -1.66 -10.12 -14.71
C THR A 221 -0.31 -10.31 -15.39
N ASN A 222 0.51 -9.26 -15.41
CA ASN A 222 1.84 -9.28 -16.00
C ASN A 222 2.89 -9.73 -14.97
N PHE A 223 3.33 -10.98 -15.05
CA PHE A 223 4.43 -11.54 -14.26
C PHE A 223 5.74 -11.65 -15.05
N ARG A 224 5.91 -10.87 -16.13
CA ARG A 224 7.14 -10.93 -16.94
C ARG A 224 8.36 -10.72 -16.06
N HIS A 225 9.39 -11.56 -16.20
CA HIS A 225 10.62 -11.44 -15.41
C HIS A 225 10.45 -11.46 -13.88
N ALA A 226 9.26 -11.81 -13.36
CA ALA A 226 9.05 -11.89 -11.92
C ALA A 226 9.76 -13.12 -11.33
N ASP A 227 10.22 -13.00 -10.10
CA ASP A 227 10.73 -14.13 -9.32
C ASP A 227 9.60 -14.71 -8.47
N LEU A 228 9.04 -15.83 -8.91
CA LEU A 228 7.98 -16.59 -8.25
C LEU A 228 8.55 -17.82 -7.53
N THR A 229 9.85 -17.84 -7.19
CA THR A 229 10.46 -19.00 -6.53
C THR A 229 9.75 -19.30 -5.20
N ASP A 230 9.44 -20.57 -4.94
CA ASP A 230 8.75 -21.06 -3.74
C ASP A 230 7.35 -20.45 -3.47
N VAL A 231 6.70 -19.81 -4.47
CA VAL A 231 5.35 -19.25 -4.32
C VAL A 231 4.28 -20.34 -4.25
N ASP A 232 3.31 -20.20 -3.33
CA ASP A 232 2.09 -21.03 -3.31
C ASP A 232 1.01 -20.40 -4.20
N LEU A 233 0.80 -20.94 -5.41
CA LEU A 233 -0.29 -20.56 -6.33
C LEU A 233 -1.45 -21.56 -6.31
N THR A 234 -1.57 -22.38 -5.26
CA THR A 234 -2.63 -23.40 -5.18
C THR A 234 -4.01 -22.76 -5.41
N ASP A 235 -4.79 -23.33 -6.34
CA ASP A 235 -6.13 -22.89 -6.74
C ASP A 235 -6.20 -21.43 -7.27
N ALA A 236 -5.08 -20.84 -7.70
CA ALA A 236 -5.05 -19.51 -8.30
C ALA A 236 -5.67 -19.50 -9.71
N ILE A 237 -6.41 -18.43 -10.02
CA ILE A 237 -7.01 -18.19 -11.34
C ILE A 237 -6.07 -17.29 -12.15
N LEU A 238 -5.37 -17.86 -13.13
CA LEU A 238 -4.35 -17.18 -13.95
C LEU A 238 -4.79 -16.94 -15.40
N GLY A 239 -6.09 -16.86 -15.68
CA GLY A 239 -6.61 -16.66 -17.04
C GLY A 239 -5.92 -15.49 -17.77
N GLY A 240 -5.26 -15.73 -18.90
CA GLY A 240 -4.53 -14.69 -19.64
C GLY A 240 -3.23 -14.16 -19.00
N ALA A 241 -2.83 -14.62 -17.82
CA ALA A 241 -1.62 -14.15 -17.14
C ALA A 241 -0.34 -14.39 -17.98
N ILE A 242 0.64 -13.49 -17.83
CA ILE A 242 1.88 -13.51 -18.61
C ILE A 242 3.06 -13.82 -17.70
N LEU A 243 3.59 -15.04 -17.75
CA LEU A 243 4.78 -15.47 -17.00
C LEU A 243 6.04 -15.50 -17.87
N HIS A 244 6.08 -14.78 -18.98
CA HIS A 244 7.23 -14.81 -19.89
C HIS A 244 8.52 -14.44 -19.15
N ARG A 245 9.52 -15.34 -19.16
CA ARG A 245 10.79 -15.23 -18.42
C ARG A 245 10.66 -15.10 -16.90
N ALA A 246 9.54 -15.51 -16.30
CA ALA A 246 9.41 -15.62 -14.86
C ALA A 246 10.21 -16.82 -14.32
N ASP A 247 10.77 -16.70 -13.11
CA ASP A 247 11.33 -17.84 -12.38
C ASP A 247 10.22 -18.46 -11.53
N VAL A 248 9.81 -19.69 -11.83
CA VAL A 248 8.77 -20.44 -11.10
C VAL A 248 9.35 -21.66 -10.40
N THR A 249 10.65 -21.63 -10.06
CA THR A 249 11.31 -22.72 -9.35
C THR A 249 10.56 -23.05 -8.05
N ASN A 250 10.18 -24.31 -7.85
CA ASN A 250 9.41 -24.80 -6.69
C ASN A 250 8.03 -24.16 -6.46
N ALA A 251 7.56 -23.27 -7.33
CA ALA A 251 6.21 -22.71 -7.20
C ALA A 251 5.15 -23.81 -7.33
N ASP A 252 4.12 -23.77 -6.48
CA ASP A 252 3.05 -24.78 -6.46
C ASP A 252 1.86 -24.35 -7.31
N PHE A 253 1.60 -25.07 -8.40
CA PHE A 253 0.49 -24.82 -9.34
C PHE A 253 -0.67 -25.81 -9.17
N SER A 254 -0.80 -26.45 -8.01
CA SER A 254 -1.93 -27.34 -7.72
C SER A 254 -3.27 -26.66 -8.01
N GLY A 255 -4.11 -27.29 -8.84
CA GLY A 255 -5.44 -26.73 -9.17
C GLY A 255 -5.44 -25.56 -10.17
N VAL A 256 -4.29 -25.15 -10.71
CA VAL A 256 -4.19 -24.01 -11.64
C VAL A 256 -4.38 -24.46 -13.10
N GLU A 257 -5.28 -23.80 -13.82
CA GLU A 257 -5.44 -24.01 -15.27
C GLU A 257 -4.43 -23.17 -16.07
N LEU A 258 -3.56 -23.85 -16.82
CA LEU A 258 -2.48 -23.21 -17.59
C LEU A 258 -2.79 -23.02 -19.07
N ALA A 259 -4.01 -23.32 -19.53
CA ALA A 259 -4.38 -23.33 -20.95
C ALA A 259 -4.20 -21.95 -21.63
N SER A 260 -4.58 -20.87 -20.95
CA SER A 260 -4.47 -19.48 -21.43
C SER A 260 -3.21 -18.73 -20.96
N VAL A 261 -2.40 -19.33 -20.08
CA VAL A 261 -1.25 -18.66 -19.47
C VAL A 261 -0.06 -18.58 -20.44
N THR A 262 0.56 -17.42 -20.61
CA THR A 262 1.78 -17.30 -21.43
C THR A 262 2.98 -17.74 -20.62
N LEU A 263 3.66 -18.82 -21.05
CA LEU A 263 4.74 -19.48 -20.30
C LEU A 263 6.11 -19.43 -20.99
N GLU A 264 6.27 -18.68 -22.08
CA GLU A 264 7.53 -18.65 -22.84
C GLU A 264 8.73 -18.30 -21.96
N PHE A 265 9.71 -19.21 -21.89
CA PHE A 265 10.91 -19.08 -21.05
C PHE A 265 10.61 -18.95 -19.54
N ALA A 266 9.37 -19.19 -19.12
CA ALA A 266 9.07 -19.50 -17.73
C ALA A 266 9.63 -20.91 -17.49
N ASN A 267 10.49 -21.09 -16.51
CA ASN A 267 11.15 -22.38 -16.24
C ASN A 267 10.19 -23.41 -15.60
N ILE A 268 8.98 -23.56 -16.15
CA ILE A 268 7.83 -24.32 -15.63
C ILE A 268 8.13 -25.79 -15.35
N SER A 269 9.20 -26.35 -15.93
CA SER A 269 9.70 -27.69 -15.58
C SER A 269 10.22 -27.80 -14.14
N LYS A 270 10.54 -26.67 -13.51
CA LYS A 270 10.96 -26.58 -12.10
C LYS A 270 9.79 -26.30 -11.14
N ALA A 271 8.58 -26.06 -11.67
CA ALA A 271 7.39 -25.86 -10.85
C ALA A 271 6.86 -27.19 -10.31
N ARG A 272 6.14 -27.13 -9.18
CA ARG A 272 5.45 -28.27 -8.58
C ARG A 272 4.00 -28.34 -9.05
N ASN A 273 3.49 -29.56 -9.23
CA ASN A 273 2.08 -29.84 -9.49
C ASN A 273 1.47 -29.15 -10.72
N ALA A 274 2.31 -28.61 -11.63
CA ALA A 274 1.85 -27.93 -12.83
C ALA A 274 1.36 -28.93 -13.89
N VAL A 275 0.08 -28.83 -14.26
CA VAL A 275 -0.50 -29.62 -15.37
C VAL A 275 -0.36 -28.81 -16.67
N VAL A 276 0.77 -28.98 -17.35
CA VAL A 276 1.06 -28.26 -18.60
C VAL A 276 0.34 -28.92 -19.79
N PRO A 277 -0.50 -28.19 -20.55
CA PRO A 277 -1.15 -28.72 -21.75
C PRO A 277 -0.15 -29.25 -22.79
N SER A 278 -0.51 -30.32 -23.49
CA SER A 278 0.38 -31.01 -24.44
C SER A 278 0.96 -30.10 -25.52
N TYR A 279 0.17 -29.15 -26.02
CA TYR A 279 0.59 -28.17 -27.03
C TYR A 279 1.56 -27.09 -26.51
N LYS A 280 1.79 -27.00 -25.19
CA LYS A 280 2.77 -26.08 -24.56
C LYS A 280 4.07 -26.76 -24.15
N GLN A 281 4.23 -28.06 -24.39
CA GLN A 281 5.39 -28.82 -23.91
C GLN A 281 6.74 -28.38 -24.51
N ASN A 282 6.74 -27.68 -25.66
CA ASN A 282 7.95 -27.15 -26.30
C ASN A 282 8.33 -25.74 -25.82
N LEU A 283 7.55 -25.13 -24.92
CA LEU A 283 7.81 -23.81 -24.32
C LEU A 283 8.61 -23.91 -23.00
N ARG A 284 9.16 -25.10 -22.71
CA ARG A 284 9.87 -25.47 -21.48
C ARG A 284 11.27 -24.87 -21.37
#